data_AF-A0A3D2Z0B4-F1
#
_entry.id   AF-A0A3D2Z0B4-F1
#
_cell.length_a   1.000
_cell.length_b   1.000
_cell.length_c   1.000
_cell.angle_alpha   90.00
_cell.angle_beta   90.00
_cell.angle_gamma   90.00
#
_symmetry.space_group_name_H-M   'P 1'
#
loop_
_entity.id
_entity.type
_entity.pdbx_description
1 polymer ?
#
loop_
_entity_poly.entity_id
_entity_poly.type
_entity_poly.pdbx_seq_one_letter_code
_entity_poly.pdbx_strand_id
1 'polypeptide(L)'
;MARRGSENRVLARHFPCCPSCQVSASTSPSEAAVKRSRHTLAIAGHVSILLLLILLHGACSKPSEVEDRPQTLYVEAFLSPGVDAEIRLQETIPPERYYEGLTIPVSNAHVTLRADDHSVTLSEQGSEAGTYNVSHNIMPIEEGQTYHLTATHGERQLRAHTTVPLRAKVTRVDGDTLGYLQRYADAFGDLLHPGQFFWDRSPSAAGYVIIVEAEWVSTLGAEAEPLTADLDSVIARRQRLDGLVSEDSLVVLDRRIGELEAYFARHISLEGPDGRTAQWLRDRDQQDWDQIAEEADSRGEFWRHQRDELYWGRVVDYWIPADSLRSDFWWFGVRFTGDYRITLQAADTNYFDYYTTAFNGQSGADGDSGPIFHVDGGLGVFGSYSAESFTLFARRQD
;
A
#
# COMPACT_ATOMS: atom_id res chain seq x y z
N MET A 1 23.24 55.42 16.35
CA MET A 1 22.19 54.41 16.57
C MET A 1 21.77 53.84 15.22
N ALA A 2 22.67 53.13 14.54
CA ALA A 2 22.87 51.67 14.60
C ALA A 2 21.69 50.86 14.02
N ARG A 3 21.54 50.93 12.69
CA ARG A 3 20.89 49.91 11.87
C ARG A 3 21.92 48.80 11.61
N ARG A 4 21.61 47.55 11.94
CA ARG A 4 22.33 46.36 11.47
C ARG A 4 21.36 45.54 10.63
N GLY A 5 21.62 45.50 9.32
CA GLY A 5 21.10 44.47 8.43
C GLY A 5 22.01 43.25 8.53
N SER A 6 21.40 42.06 8.58
CA SER A 6 22.08 40.78 8.43
C SER A 6 21.67 40.17 7.09
N GLU A 7 22.63 40.16 6.17
CA GLU A 7 22.59 39.42 4.90
C GLU A 7 22.63 37.91 5.21
N ASN A 8 21.61 37.16 4.76
CA ASN A 8 21.70 35.69 4.69
C ASN A 8 22.18 35.31 3.29
N ARG A 9 23.47 34.95 3.20
CA ARG A 9 24.07 34.26 2.06
C ARG A 9 23.60 32.81 2.04
N VAL A 10 22.84 32.45 1.03
CA VAL A 10 22.55 31.05 0.67
C VAL A 10 23.79 30.48 -0.02
N LEU A 11 24.47 29.55 0.65
CA LEU A 11 25.54 28.74 0.08
C LEU A 11 24.93 27.54 -0.67
N ALA A 12 24.82 27.67 -1.99
CA ALA A 12 24.54 26.54 -2.87
C ALA A 12 25.75 25.58 -2.86
N ARG A 13 25.58 24.38 -2.28
CA ARG A 13 26.56 23.29 -2.40
C ARG A 13 26.34 22.58 -3.73
N HIS A 14 27.34 22.67 -4.61
CA HIS A 14 27.48 21.86 -5.81
C HIS A 14 27.71 20.40 -5.43
N PHE A 15 26.92 19.50 -6.00
CA PHE A 15 27.22 18.07 -6.09
C PHE A 15 28.14 17.83 -7.30
N PRO A 16 29.32 17.19 -7.13
CA PRO A 16 30.17 16.86 -8.26
C PRO A 16 29.61 15.65 -9.03
N CYS A 17 29.44 15.84 -10.35
CA CYS A 17 29.15 14.78 -11.31
C CYS A 17 30.25 13.70 -11.30
N CYS A 18 29.82 12.44 -11.32
CA CYS A 18 30.66 11.26 -11.45
C CYS A 18 31.22 11.16 -12.89
N PRO A 19 32.55 11.18 -13.12
CA PRO A 19 33.12 11.16 -14.46
C PRO A 19 33.73 9.79 -14.78
N SER A 20 32.93 8.81 -15.23
CA SER A 20 33.47 7.63 -15.93
C SER A 20 32.38 6.75 -16.58
N CYS A 21 31.71 7.27 -17.61
CA CYS A 21 31.07 6.42 -18.62
C CYS A 21 31.94 6.48 -19.88
N GLN A 22 32.91 5.57 -19.98
CA GLN A 22 33.67 5.36 -21.22
C GLN A 22 32.81 4.51 -22.16
N VAL A 23 32.25 5.18 -23.17
CA VAL A 23 31.64 4.56 -24.35
C VAL A 23 32.75 4.07 -25.26
N SER A 24 32.93 2.75 -25.31
CA SER A 24 33.85 2.11 -26.26
C SER A 24 33.14 1.93 -27.61
N ALA A 25 33.50 2.79 -28.57
CA ALA A 25 33.13 2.66 -29.96
C ALA A 25 33.80 1.41 -30.59
N SER A 26 33.00 0.50 -31.15
CA SER A 26 33.53 -0.62 -31.93
C SER A 26 33.66 -0.22 -33.39
N THR A 27 34.92 -0.19 -33.85
CA THR A 27 35.32 -0.02 -35.24
C THR A 27 35.15 -1.33 -36.00
N SER A 28 34.54 -1.25 -37.18
CA SER A 28 34.49 -2.30 -38.21
C SER A 28 35.90 -2.69 -38.71
N PRO A 29 36.23 -3.98 -38.86
CA PRO A 29 37.37 -4.39 -39.65
C PRO A 29 36.97 -4.73 -41.09
N SER A 30 37.77 -4.18 -42.01
CA SER A 30 37.79 -4.37 -43.45
C SER A 30 38.07 -5.79 -43.89
N GLU A 31 37.42 -6.20 -44.97
CA GLU A 31 37.80 -7.30 -45.85
C GLU A 31 39.23 -7.12 -46.40
N ALA A 32 40.10 -8.12 -46.18
CA ALA A 32 40.96 -8.68 -47.24
C ALA A 32 41.85 -9.82 -46.71
N ALA A 33 41.82 -10.93 -47.46
CA ALA A 33 42.91 -11.90 -47.67
C ALA A 33 43.31 -12.82 -46.49
N VAL A 34 43.66 -14.10 -46.64
CA VAL A 34 43.81 -15.00 -47.78
C VAL A 34 43.93 -16.42 -47.17
N LYS A 35 43.04 -17.32 -47.61
CA LYS A 35 43.33 -18.71 -48.03
C LYS A 35 44.56 -19.41 -47.40
N ARG A 36 44.36 -20.21 -46.33
CA ARG A 36 45.13 -21.46 -46.07
C ARG A 36 44.44 -22.32 -45.00
N SER A 37 44.52 -23.63 -45.22
CA SER A 37 44.13 -24.73 -44.32
C SER A 37 42.65 -25.19 -44.31
N ARG A 38 42.29 -25.99 -45.32
CA ARG A 38 41.03 -26.76 -45.36
C ARG A 38 41.10 -28.13 -44.63
N HIS A 39 42.18 -28.44 -43.91
CA HIS A 39 42.32 -29.75 -43.23
C HIS A 39 42.44 -29.69 -41.70
N THR A 40 42.48 -28.51 -41.07
CA THR A 40 42.33 -28.37 -39.60
C THR A 40 40.93 -27.93 -39.15
N LEU A 41 40.04 -27.58 -40.08
CA LEU A 41 38.69 -27.07 -39.77
C LEU A 41 37.69 -28.17 -39.36
N ALA A 42 37.92 -29.42 -39.76
CA ALA A 42 37.01 -30.52 -39.42
C ALA A 42 37.10 -30.91 -37.93
N ILE A 43 38.28 -30.81 -37.31
CA ILE A 43 38.48 -31.19 -35.91
C ILE A 43 37.96 -30.08 -34.97
N ALA A 44 38.16 -28.80 -35.31
CA ALA A 44 37.67 -27.67 -34.51
C ALA A 44 36.13 -27.62 -34.45
N GLY A 45 35.44 -27.93 -35.55
CA GLY A 45 33.96 -27.99 -35.57
C GLY A 45 33.39 -29.09 -34.67
N HIS A 46 34.03 -30.27 -34.63
CA HIS A 46 33.57 -31.36 -33.78
C HIS A 46 33.86 -31.09 -32.30
N VAL A 47 34.98 -30.45 -31.96
CA VAL A 47 35.29 -30.05 -30.58
C VAL A 47 34.33 -28.98 -30.09
N SER A 48 33.99 -27.97 -30.90
CA SER A 48 32.99 -26.95 -30.52
C SER A 48 31.58 -27.52 -30.36
N ILE A 49 31.15 -28.44 -31.22
CA ILE A 49 29.84 -29.11 -31.09
C ILE A 49 29.81 -30.01 -29.84
N LEU A 50 30.91 -30.72 -29.55
CA LEU A 50 31.01 -31.53 -28.34
C LEU A 50 31.02 -30.67 -27.07
N LEU A 51 31.71 -29.52 -27.08
CA LEU A 51 31.72 -28.58 -25.95
C LEU A 51 30.33 -27.98 -25.72
N LEU A 52 29.61 -27.64 -26.80
CA LEU A 52 28.24 -27.12 -26.72
C LEU A 52 27.27 -28.18 -26.18
N LEU A 53 27.42 -29.44 -26.61
CA LEU A 53 26.62 -30.57 -26.08
C LEU A 53 26.92 -30.83 -24.61
N ILE A 54 28.19 -30.75 -24.17
CA ILE A 54 28.57 -30.89 -22.76
C ILE A 54 27.99 -29.74 -21.93
N LEU A 55 28.00 -28.50 -22.44
CA LEU A 55 27.38 -27.34 -21.78
C LEU A 55 25.85 -27.48 -21.69
N LEU A 56 25.20 -28.03 -22.72
CA LEU A 56 23.75 -28.27 -22.71
C LEU A 56 23.35 -29.41 -21.76
N HIS A 57 24.21 -30.41 -21.53
CA HIS A 57 23.93 -31.49 -20.57
C HIS A 57 24.29 -31.11 -19.13
N GLY A 58 25.26 -30.19 -18.92
CA GLY A 58 25.61 -29.67 -17.60
C GLY A 58 24.65 -28.59 -17.07
N ALA A 59 23.83 -27.98 -17.94
CA ALA A 59 22.87 -26.94 -17.56
C ALA A 59 21.54 -27.48 -17.01
N CYS A 60 21.28 -28.78 -17.11
CA CYS A 60 20.19 -29.43 -16.38
C CYS A 60 20.62 -29.72 -14.93
N SER A 61 21.02 -28.70 -14.18
CA SER A 61 20.88 -28.80 -12.73
C SER A 61 19.39 -28.97 -12.50
N LYS A 62 18.95 -30.14 -11.99
CA LYS A 62 17.61 -30.26 -11.42
C LYS A 62 17.42 -29.01 -10.56
N PRO A 63 16.38 -28.19 -10.78
CA PRO A 63 16.10 -27.10 -9.85
C PRO A 63 16.17 -27.75 -8.48
N SER A 64 17.11 -27.30 -7.66
CA SER A 64 17.32 -27.87 -6.33
C SER A 64 15.94 -27.88 -5.70
N GLU A 65 15.43 -29.07 -5.35
CA GLU A 65 14.18 -29.21 -4.64
C GLU A 65 14.22 -28.14 -3.55
N VAL A 66 13.26 -27.21 -3.61
CA VAL A 66 13.18 -26.14 -2.63
C VAL A 66 13.02 -26.88 -1.31
N GLU A 67 14.07 -26.87 -0.51
CA GLU A 67 14.11 -27.55 0.77
C GLU A 67 12.89 -27.11 1.57
N ASP A 68 12.10 -28.06 2.08
CA ASP A 68 10.86 -27.84 2.83
C ASP A 68 11.12 -26.76 3.89
N ARG A 69 10.77 -25.50 3.58
CA ARG A 69 11.01 -24.40 4.50
C ARG A 69 9.93 -24.50 5.57
N PRO A 70 10.31 -24.52 6.86
CA PRO A 70 9.32 -24.53 7.93
C PRO A 70 8.44 -23.29 7.80
N GLN A 71 7.12 -23.49 7.88
CA GLN A 71 6.16 -22.40 7.84
C GLN A 71 6.42 -21.47 9.03
N THR A 72 6.62 -20.19 8.74
CA THR A 72 6.95 -19.18 9.73
C THR A 72 5.68 -18.45 10.16
N LEU A 73 5.56 -18.15 11.46
CA LEU A 73 4.45 -17.34 11.97
C LEU A 73 4.60 -15.91 11.49
N TYR A 74 3.49 -15.30 11.07
CA TYR A 74 3.39 -13.91 10.66
C TYR A 74 2.40 -13.20 11.59
N VAL A 75 2.77 -12.02 12.09
CA VAL A 75 1.90 -11.18 12.91
C VAL A 75 1.61 -9.85 12.23
N GLU A 76 0.37 -9.38 12.32
CA GLU A 76 -0.01 -8.02 11.98
C GLU A 76 -0.86 -7.44 13.11
N ALA A 77 -0.34 -6.41 13.77
CA ALA A 77 -1.08 -5.66 14.77
C ALA A 77 -0.52 -4.25 14.94
N PHE A 78 -1.41 -3.30 15.17
CA PHE A 78 -1.08 -1.90 15.43
C PHE A 78 -1.79 -1.43 16.69
N LEU A 79 -1.04 -1.01 17.70
CA LEU A 79 -1.61 -0.47 18.95
C LEU A 79 -1.81 1.03 18.83
N SER A 80 -3.01 1.52 19.17
CA SER A 80 -3.32 2.95 19.23
C SER A 80 -4.11 3.29 20.50
N PRO A 81 -3.82 4.42 21.18
CA PRO A 81 -4.60 4.85 22.33
C PRO A 81 -6.09 4.96 22.04
N GLY A 82 -6.91 4.47 22.97
CA GLY A 82 -8.38 4.53 22.89
C GLY A 82 -9.04 3.56 21.90
N VAL A 83 -8.28 2.70 21.23
CA VAL A 83 -8.78 1.71 20.27
C VAL A 83 -8.60 0.30 20.84
N ASP A 84 -9.60 -0.57 20.63
CA ASP A 84 -9.47 -2.00 20.93
C ASP A 84 -8.37 -2.60 20.04
N ALA A 85 -7.41 -3.31 20.63
CA ALA A 85 -6.31 -3.86 19.85
C ALA A 85 -6.72 -5.19 19.21
N GLU A 86 -6.37 -5.32 17.94
CA GLU A 86 -6.56 -6.53 17.12
C GLU A 86 -5.19 -7.05 16.69
N ILE A 87 -4.98 -8.36 16.87
CA ILE A 87 -3.77 -9.07 16.49
C ILE A 87 -4.16 -10.18 15.53
N ARG A 88 -3.65 -10.10 14.30
CA ARG A 88 -3.84 -11.12 13.28
C ARG A 88 -2.61 -12.01 13.22
N LEU A 89 -2.82 -13.32 13.34
CA LEU A 89 -1.80 -14.33 13.20
C LEU A 89 -2.04 -15.18 11.96
N GLN A 90 -0.99 -15.30 11.16
CA GLN A 90 -0.99 -16.04 9.91
C GLN A 90 0.27 -16.91 9.80
N GLU A 91 0.29 -17.78 8.81
CA GLU A 91 1.44 -18.60 8.45
C GLU A 91 1.84 -18.38 7.00
N THR A 92 3.15 -18.40 6.75
CA THR A 92 3.67 -18.39 5.40
C THR A 92 3.16 -19.60 4.62
N ILE A 93 2.74 -19.37 3.38
CA ILE A 93 2.33 -20.42 2.46
C ILE A 93 3.57 -21.19 1.99
N PRO A 94 3.54 -22.54 2.01
CA PRO A 94 4.63 -23.35 1.52
C PRO A 94 4.74 -23.20 -0.02
N PRO A 95 5.95 -23.21 -0.60
CA PRO A 95 6.17 -22.82 -1.99
C PRO A 95 5.48 -23.73 -3.03
N GLU A 96 5.02 -24.91 -2.64
CA GLU A 96 4.27 -25.85 -3.48
C GLU A 96 2.81 -25.42 -3.69
N ARG A 97 2.31 -24.47 -2.89
CA ARG A 97 0.95 -23.93 -3.04
C ARG A 97 0.95 -22.69 -3.93
N TYR A 98 -0.04 -22.64 -4.80
CA TYR A 98 -0.29 -21.48 -5.65
C TYR A 98 -0.68 -20.28 -4.78
N TYR A 99 0.01 -19.15 -4.97
CA TYR A 99 -0.21 -17.92 -4.23
C TYR A 99 -1.35 -17.12 -4.89
N GLU A 100 -2.55 -17.18 -4.32
CA GLU A 100 -3.71 -16.37 -4.73
C GLU A 100 -4.00 -15.22 -3.74
N GLY A 101 -2.96 -14.68 -3.09
CA GLY A 101 -3.15 -13.73 -1.99
C GLY A 101 -3.83 -14.35 -0.76
N LEU A 102 -3.94 -15.68 -0.73
CA LEU A 102 -4.50 -16.40 0.40
C LEU A 102 -3.58 -16.22 1.61
N THR A 103 -4.18 -15.93 2.75
CA THR A 103 -3.50 -15.98 4.05
C THR A 103 -3.93 -17.26 4.75
N ILE A 104 -3.02 -17.98 5.40
CA ILE A 104 -3.38 -19.14 6.23
C ILE A 104 -3.50 -18.64 7.67
N PRO A 105 -4.72 -18.42 8.20
CA PRO A 105 -4.89 -17.94 9.57
C PRO A 105 -4.41 -19.00 10.59
N VAL A 106 -3.90 -18.52 11.73
CA VAL A 106 -3.42 -19.37 12.83
C VAL A 106 -4.40 -19.38 13.97
N SER A 107 -5.25 -20.40 14.00
CA SER A 107 -6.21 -20.62 15.09
C SER A 107 -5.60 -21.35 16.28
N ASN A 108 -6.23 -21.20 17.46
CA ASN A 108 -5.84 -21.86 18.71
C ASN A 108 -4.39 -21.56 19.17
N ALA A 109 -3.81 -20.44 18.77
CA ALA A 109 -2.53 -19.99 19.30
C ALA A 109 -2.69 -19.48 20.74
N HIS A 110 -1.67 -19.69 21.56
CA HIS A 110 -1.58 -19.03 22.86
C HIS A 110 -0.96 -17.65 22.68
N VAL A 111 -1.79 -16.61 22.75
CA VAL A 111 -1.40 -15.21 22.53
C VAL A 111 -1.48 -14.44 23.84
N THR A 112 -0.41 -13.75 24.19
CA THR A 112 -0.32 -12.93 25.40
C THR A 112 0.19 -11.53 25.06
N LEU A 113 -0.47 -10.52 25.63
CA LEU A 113 -0.05 -9.12 25.56
C LEU A 113 0.28 -8.65 26.97
N ARG A 114 1.45 -8.04 27.15
CA ARG A 114 1.94 -7.59 28.46
C ARG A 114 2.43 -6.16 28.41
N ALA A 115 2.09 -5.37 29.42
CA ALA A 115 2.64 -4.04 29.69
C ALA A 115 2.96 -3.94 31.18
N ASP A 116 4.20 -3.59 31.51
CA ASP A 116 4.72 -3.63 32.89
C ASP A 116 4.42 -4.98 33.60
N ASP A 117 3.74 -4.93 34.75
CA ASP A 117 3.32 -6.08 35.54
C ASP A 117 1.94 -6.64 35.13
N HIS A 118 1.26 -6.02 34.16
CA HIS A 118 -0.06 -6.46 33.69
C HIS A 118 0.05 -7.31 32.43
N SER A 119 -0.56 -8.50 32.45
CA SER A 119 -0.52 -9.45 31.34
C SER A 119 -1.91 -10.01 31.06
N VAL A 120 -2.30 -10.04 29.78
CA VAL A 120 -3.59 -10.53 29.32
C VAL A 120 -3.37 -11.63 28.29
N THR A 121 -4.01 -12.77 28.48
CA THR A 121 -4.12 -13.82 27.45
C THR A 121 -5.28 -13.50 26.54
N LEU A 122 -5.03 -13.41 25.25
CA LEU A 122 -6.02 -13.05 24.26
C LEU A 122 -6.80 -14.28 23.81
N SER A 123 -8.08 -14.07 23.50
CA SER A 123 -8.95 -15.10 22.92
C SER A 123 -9.13 -14.84 21.43
N GLU A 124 -9.13 -15.92 20.66
CA GLU A 124 -9.46 -15.86 19.23
C GLU A 124 -10.91 -15.43 19.04
N GLN A 125 -11.16 -14.57 18.05
CA GLN A 125 -12.51 -14.19 17.67
C GLN A 125 -13.21 -15.34 16.95
N GLY A 126 -14.38 -15.75 17.46
CA GLY A 126 -15.11 -16.89 16.90
C GLY A 126 -15.58 -16.72 15.45
N SER A 127 -15.67 -15.49 14.94
CA SER A 127 -16.06 -15.19 13.56
C SER A 127 -14.89 -15.12 12.58
N GLU A 128 -13.66 -14.94 13.07
CA GLU A 128 -12.49 -14.64 12.26
C GLU A 128 -11.28 -15.44 12.74
N ALA A 129 -11.03 -16.56 12.07
CA ALA A 129 -9.90 -17.43 12.38
C ALA A 129 -8.58 -16.65 12.30
N GLY A 130 -7.71 -16.83 13.30
CA GLY A 130 -6.43 -16.14 13.39
C GLY A 130 -6.48 -14.71 13.92
N THR A 131 -7.66 -14.18 14.25
CA THR A 131 -7.83 -12.83 14.81
C THR A 131 -8.00 -12.90 16.33
N TYR A 132 -7.20 -12.16 17.09
CA TYR A 132 -7.18 -12.13 18.55
C TYR A 132 -7.32 -10.70 19.04
N ASN A 133 -8.31 -10.40 19.88
CA ASN A 133 -8.56 -9.03 20.30
C ASN A 133 -8.48 -8.85 21.82
N VAL A 134 -8.14 -7.62 22.22
CA VAL A 134 -8.25 -7.16 23.59
C VAL A 134 -8.99 -5.83 23.62
N SER A 135 -10.03 -5.76 24.43
CA SER A 135 -10.75 -4.52 24.63
C SER A 135 -9.91 -3.53 25.43
N HIS A 136 -10.00 -2.26 25.07
CA HIS A 136 -9.42 -1.12 25.77
C HIS A 136 -9.79 -1.10 27.27
N ASN A 137 -10.95 -1.66 27.65
CA ASN A 137 -11.35 -1.74 29.05
C ASN A 137 -10.57 -2.80 29.86
N ILE A 138 -10.00 -3.81 29.20
CA ILE A 138 -9.21 -4.89 29.83
C ILE A 138 -7.73 -4.52 29.87
N MET A 139 -7.26 -3.93 28.77
CA MET A 139 -5.88 -3.47 28.61
C MET A 139 -5.87 -2.15 27.85
N PRO A 140 -5.92 -1.01 28.55
CA PRO A 140 -5.86 0.28 27.89
C PRO A 140 -4.50 0.43 27.20
N ILE A 141 -4.55 0.86 25.94
CA ILE A 141 -3.35 1.27 25.20
C ILE A 141 -3.05 2.71 25.57
N GLU A 142 -1.88 2.97 26.15
CA GLU A 142 -1.48 4.27 26.69
C GLU A 142 -0.24 4.81 25.98
N GLU A 143 -0.17 6.12 25.79
CA GLU A 143 0.99 6.80 25.21
C GLU A 143 2.23 6.65 26.12
N GLY A 144 3.40 6.39 25.52
CA GLY A 144 4.67 6.18 26.22
C GLY A 144 4.85 4.78 26.81
N GLN A 145 3.80 3.97 26.85
CA GLN A 145 3.84 2.61 27.39
C GLN A 145 4.43 1.63 26.38
N THR A 146 5.23 0.68 26.88
CA THR A 146 5.77 -0.43 26.08
C THR A 146 4.94 -1.70 26.27
N TYR A 147 4.58 -2.32 25.15
CA TYR A 147 3.82 -3.56 25.10
C TYR A 147 4.69 -4.67 24.53
N HIS A 148 4.54 -5.87 25.08
CA HIS A 148 5.21 -7.08 24.63
C HIS A 148 4.17 -8.09 24.19
N LEU A 149 4.30 -8.56 22.94
CA LEU A 149 3.49 -9.63 22.38
C LEU A 149 4.28 -10.94 22.43
N THR A 150 3.62 -12.02 22.81
CA THR A 150 4.12 -13.39 22.60
C THR A 150 2.98 -14.25 22.06
N ALA A 151 3.22 -14.90 20.93
CA ALA A 151 2.29 -15.87 20.35
C ALA A 151 3.00 -17.22 20.17
N THR A 152 2.33 -18.30 20.58
CA THR A 152 2.87 -19.66 20.49
C THR A 152 1.86 -20.59 19.81
N HIS A 153 2.29 -21.31 18.77
CA HIS A 153 1.46 -22.26 18.02
C HIS A 153 2.27 -23.54 17.74
N GLY A 154 1.94 -24.62 18.47
CA GLY A 154 2.75 -25.83 18.50
C GLY A 154 4.13 -25.55 19.10
N GLU A 155 5.18 -25.89 18.36
CA GLU A 155 6.58 -25.65 18.76
C GLU A 155 7.10 -24.26 18.34
N ARG A 156 6.32 -23.52 17.54
CA ARG A 156 6.71 -22.20 17.04
C ARG A 156 6.28 -21.12 18.02
N GLN A 157 7.14 -20.13 18.18
CA GLN A 157 6.89 -18.97 19.01
C GLN A 157 7.41 -17.72 18.32
N LEU A 158 6.61 -16.66 18.32
CA LEU A 158 7.05 -15.32 17.95
C LEU A 158 6.97 -14.38 19.14
N ARG A 159 7.89 -13.41 19.20
CA ARG A 159 7.92 -12.35 20.20
C ARG A 159 8.16 -11.02 19.52
N ALA A 160 7.46 -9.99 19.99
CA ALA A 160 7.67 -8.63 19.52
C ALA A 160 7.38 -7.65 20.65
N HIS A 161 7.85 -6.42 20.52
CA HIS A 161 7.51 -5.34 21.43
C HIS A 161 7.41 -4.02 20.70
N THR A 162 6.56 -3.13 21.17
CA THR A 162 6.36 -1.78 20.61
C THR A 162 6.15 -0.79 21.74
N THR A 163 6.58 0.46 21.55
CA THR A 163 6.35 1.55 22.49
C THR A 163 5.45 2.57 21.84
N VAL A 164 4.25 2.76 22.40
CA VAL A 164 3.27 3.71 21.85
C VAL A 164 3.86 5.12 21.93
N PRO A 165 4.03 5.84 20.81
CA PRO A 165 4.64 7.15 20.86
C PRO A 165 3.72 8.18 21.52
N LEU A 166 4.30 9.18 22.17
CA LEU A 166 3.53 10.35 22.62
C LEU A 166 2.90 11.05 21.41
N ARG A 167 1.65 11.51 21.54
CA ARG A 167 0.96 12.18 20.45
C ARG A 167 1.65 13.47 20.04
N ALA A 168 1.86 13.62 18.74
CA ALA A 168 2.33 14.86 18.14
C ALA A 168 1.18 15.84 17.96
N LYS A 169 1.23 16.96 18.69
CA LYS A 169 0.12 17.92 18.69
C LYS A 169 0.15 18.80 17.45
N VAL A 170 -0.95 18.90 16.70
CA VAL A 170 -1.04 19.87 15.60
C VAL A 170 -1.12 21.27 16.21
N THR A 171 -0.11 22.10 15.93
CA THR A 171 0.04 23.42 16.54
C THR A 171 -0.53 24.52 15.68
N ARG A 172 -0.50 24.35 14.35
CA ARG A 172 -0.95 25.34 13.39
C ARG A 172 -1.32 24.70 12.07
N VAL A 173 -2.43 25.15 11.50
CA VAL A 173 -2.85 24.86 10.13
C VAL A 173 -2.99 26.19 9.41
N ASP A 174 -2.17 26.40 8.39
CA ASP A 174 -2.19 27.60 7.57
C ASP A 174 -3.24 27.43 6.47
N GLY A 175 -4.47 27.89 6.77
CA GLY A 175 -5.64 27.81 5.90
C GLY A 175 -6.60 26.68 6.28
N ASP A 176 -7.89 27.01 6.42
CA ASP A 176 -8.97 26.02 6.58
C ASP A 176 -9.56 25.56 5.23
N THR A 177 -9.20 26.29 4.16
CA THR A 177 -9.70 26.09 2.81
C THR A 177 -8.55 26.01 1.80
N LEU A 178 -8.40 24.86 1.15
CA LEU A 178 -7.46 24.68 0.04
C LEU A 178 -8.12 25.14 -1.26
N GLY A 179 -7.49 26.08 -1.95
CA GLY A 179 -7.90 26.53 -3.28
C GLY A 179 -7.14 25.80 -4.36
N TYR A 180 -7.84 25.03 -5.19
CA TYR A 180 -7.25 24.36 -6.35
C TYR A 180 -7.48 25.17 -7.63
N LEU A 181 -6.42 25.67 -8.24
CA LEU A 181 -6.50 26.46 -9.48
C LEU A 181 -6.16 25.57 -10.68
N GLN A 182 -7.18 25.18 -11.45
CA GLN A 182 -7.06 24.25 -12.59
C GLN A 182 -6.00 24.70 -13.62
N ARG A 183 -5.82 26.01 -13.81
CA ARG A 183 -4.85 26.58 -14.76
C ARG A 183 -3.38 26.27 -14.45
N TYR A 184 -3.08 25.83 -13.23
CA TYR A 184 -1.73 25.47 -12.79
C TYR A 184 -1.51 23.96 -12.69
N ALA A 185 -2.50 23.17 -13.12
CA ALA A 185 -2.45 21.72 -13.18
C ALA A 185 -1.67 21.21 -14.41
N ASP A 186 -0.48 21.75 -14.70
CA ASP A 186 0.39 21.12 -15.69
C ASP A 186 0.97 19.80 -15.14
N ALA A 187 1.68 19.03 -15.97
CA ALA A 187 2.09 17.65 -15.66
C ALA A 187 2.97 17.51 -14.38
N PHE A 188 3.42 18.63 -13.79
CA PHE A 188 4.16 18.67 -12.53
C PHE A 188 3.43 19.44 -11.41
N GLY A 189 2.26 20.01 -11.70
CA GLY A 189 1.35 20.58 -10.71
C GLY A 189 2.02 21.65 -9.87
N ASP A 190 2.44 22.76 -10.47
CA ASP A 190 2.86 23.97 -9.75
C ASP A 190 1.65 24.57 -9.01
N LEU A 191 1.20 23.89 -7.94
CA LEU A 191 0.26 24.45 -7.01
C LEU A 191 0.89 25.70 -6.38
N LEU A 192 0.14 26.80 -6.41
CA LEU A 192 0.27 27.83 -5.39
C LEU A 192 0.05 27.14 -4.04
N HIS A 193 1.14 26.95 -3.28
CA HIS A 193 1.24 26.41 -1.93
C HIS A 193 -0.15 26.11 -1.31
N PRO A 194 -0.66 24.86 -1.41
CA PRO A 194 -2.04 24.54 -1.06
C PRO A 194 -2.36 24.89 0.39
N GLY A 195 -1.36 24.90 1.24
CA GLY A 195 -1.39 25.26 2.65
C GLY A 195 -0.29 24.45 3.34
N GLN A 196 -0.09 24.70 4.62
CA GLN A 196 0.87 23.95 5.43
C GLN A 196 0.27 23.66 6.79
N PHE A 197 0.74 22.61 7.44
CA PHE A 197 0.46 22.41 8.85
C PHE A 197 1.72 22.03 9.61
N PHE A 198 1.70 22.32 10.90
CA PHE A 198 2.82 22.22 11.82
C PHE A 198 2.39 21.45 13.06
N TRP A 199 3.33 20.74 13.67
CA TRP A 199 3.08 19.98 14.89
C TRP A 199 4.26 20.05 15.85
N ASP A 200 3.97 19.75 17.12
CA ASP A 200 4.99 19.54 18.13
C ASP A 200 5.66 18.18 17.93
N ARG A 201 6.98 18.16 18.13
CA ARG A 201 7.76 16.93 18.02
C ARG A 201 7.30 15.91 19.07
N SER A 202 6.97 14.69 18.63
CA SER A 202 6.89 13.55 19.54
C SER A 202 8.31 13.07 19.90
N PRO A 203 8.70 13.02 21.18
CA PRO A 203 10.06 12.63 21.58
C PRO A 203 10.36 11.14 21.34
N SER A 204 9.33 10.32 21.10
CA SER A 204 9.44 8.87 20.96
C SER A 204 9.00 8.36 19.58
N ALA A 205 8.64 9.25 18.65
CA ALA A 205 8.28 8.85 17.29
C ALA A 205 9.53 8.57 16.44
N ALA A 206 9.52 7.47 15.70
CA ALA A 206 10.51 7.17 14.67
C ALA A 206 10.28 7.97 13.39
N GLY A 207 9.03 8.34 13.14
CA GLY A 207 8.62 9.26 12.08
C GLY A 207 7.12 9.55 12.16
N TYR A 208 6.60 10.20 11.13
CA TYR A 208 5.19 10.55 11.04
C TYR A 208 4.58 9.94 9.78
N VAL A 209 3.34 9.47 9.90
CA VAL A 209 2.50 9.09 8.76
C VAL A 209 1.35 10.08 8.70
N ILE A 210 1.13 10.68 7.53
CA ILE A 210 0.03 11.60 7.28
C ILE A 210 -0.95 10.90 6.37
N ILE A 211 -2.20 10.81 6.80
CA ILE A 211 -3.31 10.24 6.04
C ILE A 211 -4.25 11.39 5.67
N VAL A 212 -4.51 11.54 4.38
CA VAL A 212 -5.43 12.51 3.81
C VAL A 212 -6.63 11.73 3.27
N GLU A 213 -7.80 11.93 3.88
CA GLU A 213 -9.01 11.19 3.52
C GLU A 213 -10.13 12.17 3.15
N ALA A 214 -10.70 12.00 1.95
CA ALA A 214 -11.93 12.69 1.57
C ALA A 214 -13.12 12.09 2.34
N GLU A 215 -13.74 12.86 3.25
CA GLU A 215 -14.79 12.34 4.14
C GLU A 215 -16.10 12.03 3.40
N TRP A 216 -16.34 12.70 2.27
CA TRP A 216 -17.60 12.60 1.53
C TRP A 216 -17.61 11.51 0.47
N VAL A 217 -16.44 10.95 0.12
CA VAL A 217 -16.34 9.93 -0.92
C VAL A 217 -16.52 8.57 -0.28
N SER A 218 -17.62 7.90 -0.60
CA SER A 218 -17.83 6.52 -0.17
C SER A 218 -17.14 5.58 -1.16
N THR A 219 -16.41 4.61 -0.61
CA THR A 219 -15.83 3.51 -1.37
C THR A 219 -16.19 2.21 -0.66
N LEU A 220 -16.50 1.18 -1.44
CA LEU A 220 -16.57 -0.18 -0.91
C LEU A 220 -15.15 -0.69 -0.63
N GLY A 221 -14.98 -1.44 0.46
CA GLY A 221 -13.72 -2.10 0.76
C GLY A 221 -13.54 -3.40 -0.04
N ALA A 222 -12.55 -4.19 0.37
CA ALA A 222 -12.21 -5.47 -0.26
C ALA A 222 -13.39 -6.47 -0.24
N GLU A 223 -14.31 -6.33 0.72
CA GLU A 223 -15.51 -7.16 0.84
C GLU A 223 -16.47 -7.08 -0.34
N ALA A 224 -16.34 -6.05 -1.19
CA ALA A 224 -17.15 -5.92 -2.40
C ALA A 224 -16.58 -6.69 -3.61
N GLU A 225 -15.33 -7.16 -3.56
CA GLU A 225 -14.75 -7.92 -4.67
C GLU A 225 -15.58 -9.16 -5.04
N PRO A 226 -15.98 -10.02 -4.08
CA PRO A 226 -16.88 -11.15 -4.38
C PRO A 226 -18.20 -10.71 -5.02
N LEU A 227 -18.74 -9.56 -4.62
CA LEU A 227 -20.00 -9.05 -5.18
C LEU A 227 -19.85 -8.65 -6.64
N THR A 228 -18.70 -8.09 -7.05
CA THR A 228 -18.45 -7.73 -8.45
C THR A 228 -18.28 -8.97 -9.33
N ALA A 229 -17.62 -10.02 -8.80
CA ALA A 229 -17.50 -11.31 -9.48
C ALA A 229 -18.86 -12.04 -9.58
N ASP A 230 -19.69 -11.92 -8.54
CA ASP A 230 -21.07 -12.39 -8.55
C ASP A 230 -21.90 -11.70 -9.63
N LEU A 231 -21.75 -10.38 -9.81
CA LEU A 231 -22.46 -9.63 -10.86
C LEU A 231 -22.14 -10.19 -12.26
N ASP A 232 -20.87 -10.37 -12.59
CA ASP A 232 -20.43 -10.96 -13.86
C ASP A 232 -21.00 -12.38 -14.04
N SER A 233 -20.96 -13.19 -12.97
CA SER A 233 -21.47 -14.56 -12.96
C SER A 233 -22.99 -14.61 -13.20
N VAL A 234 -23.75 -13.68 -12.61
CA VAL A 234 -25.22 -13.58 -12.78
C VAL A 234 -25.55 -13.10 -14.20
N ILE A 235 -24.83 -12.12 -14.74
CA ILE A 235 -25.01 -11.63 -16.12
C ILE A 235 -24.72 -12.76 -17.12
N ALA A 236 -23.59 -13.44 -16.98
CA ALA A 236 -23.23 -14.55 -17.86
C ALA A 236 -24.26 -15.69 -17.77
N ARG A 237 -24.81 -15.96 -16.59
CA ARG A 237 -25.90 -16.94 -16.41
C ARG A 237 -27.19 -16.49 -17.11
N ARG A 238 -27.57 -15.21 -16.98
CA ARG A 238 -28.74 -14.63 -17.67
C ARG A 238 -28.60 -14.78 -19.19
N GLN A 239 -27.44 -14.42 -19.74
CA GLN A 239 -27.14 -14.55 -21.18
C GLN A 239 -27.22 -16.01 -21.67
N ARG A 240 -26.66 -16.96 -20.91
CA ARG A 240 -26.73 -18.39 -21.27
C ARG A 240 -28.14 -18.96 -21.29
N LEU A 241 -29.05 -18.43 -20.46
CA LEU A 241 -30.43 -18.90 -20.36
C LEU A 241 -31.38 -18.18 -21.32
N ASP A 242 -30.93 -17.12 -21.98
CA ASP A 242 -31.73 -16.37 -22.93
C ASP A 242 -32.21 -17.26 -24.09
N GLY A 243 -33.52 -17.23 -24.36
CA GLY A 243 -34.18 -18.13 -25.31
C GLY A 243 -34.27 -19.62 -24.91
N LEU A 244 -33.67 -20.05 -23.80
CA LEU A 244 -33.77 -21.42 -23.27
C LEU A 244 -34.85 -21.58 -22.19
N VAL A 245 -35.18 -20.50 -21.48
CA VAL A 245 -36.20 -20.47 -20.42
C VAL A 245 -37.25 -19.40 -20.72
N SER A 246 -38.36 -19.40 -19.97
CA SER A 246 -39.37 -18.34 -20.09
C SER A 246 -38.82 -17.00 -19.60
N GLU A 247 -39.33 -15.90 -20.14
CA GLU A 247 -39.02 -14.53 -19.67
C GLU A 247 -39.23 -14.39 -18.15
N ASP A 248 -40.31 -14.95 -17.61
CA ASP A 248 -40.59 -14.94 -16.16
C ASP A 248 -39.46 -15.57 -15.33
N SER A 249 -38.72 -16.53 -15.89
CA SER A 249 -37.58 -17.15 -15.23
C SER A 249 -36.35 -16.24 -15.23
N LEU A 250 -36.20 -15.37 -16.24
CA LEU A 250 -35.10 -14.41 -16.35
C LEU A 250 -35.30 -13.21 -15.40
N VAL A 251 -36.54 -12.83 -15.11
CA VAL A 251 -36.87 -11.72 -14.19
C VAL A 251 -36.18 -11.84 -12.82
N VAL A 252 -35.97 -13.06 -12.32
CA VAL A 252 -35.25 -13.28 -11.06
C VAL A 252 -33.78 -12.86 -11.17
N LEU A 253 -33.13 -13.16 -12.29
CA LEU A 253 -31.74 -12.76 -12.56
C LEU A 253 -31.64 -11.27 -12.82
N ASP A 254 -32.55 -10.70 -13.62
CA ASP A 254 -32.58 -9.26 -13.90
C ASP A 254 -32.76 -8.44 -12.62
N ARG A 255 -33.65 -8.88 -11.72
CA ARG A 255 -33.80 -8.28 -10.39
C ARG A 255 -32.51 -8.36 -9.58
N ARG A 256 -31.83 -9.52 -9.57
CA ARG A 256 -30.56 -9.67 -8.84
C ARG A 256 -29.45 -8.78 -9.40
N ILE A 257 -29.38 -8.63 -10.73
CA ILE A 257 -28.47 -7.70 -11.40
C ILE A 257 -28.78 -6.27 -10.93
N GLY A 258 -30.04 -5.84 -11.00
CA GLY A 258 -30.45 -4.50 -10.56
C GLY A 258 -30.20 -4.25 -9.06
N GLU A 259 -30.38 -5.25 -8.20
CA GLU A 259 -30.05 -5.17 -6.77
C GLU A 259 -28.55 -4.94 -6.54
N LEU A 260 -27.69 -5.66 -7.26
CA LEU A 260 -26.23 -5.51 -7.17
C LEU A 260 -25.78 -4.16 -7.73
N GLU A 261 -26.28 -3.75 -8.89
CA GLU A 261 -25.96 -2.43 -9.47
C GLU A 261 -26.42 -1.28 -8.57
N ALA A 262 -27.63 -1.37 -8.02
CA ALA A 262 -28.13 -0.37 -7.08
C ALA A 262 -27.33 -0.38 -5.76
N TYR A 263 -26.81 -1.54 -5.34
CA TYR A 263 -25.88 -1.62 -4.23
C TYR A 263 -24.57 -0.90 -4.56
N PHE A 264 -23.94 -1.18 -5.71
CA PHE A 264 -22.70 -0.51 -6.10
C PHE A 264 -22.88 0.99 -6.28
N ALA A 265 -23.91 1.44 -6.99
CA ALA A 265 -24.19 2.85 -7.18
C ALA A 265 -24.40 3.63 -5.86
N ARG A 266 -24.88 2.96 -4.80
CA ARG A 266 -25.04 3.59 -3.47
C ARG A 266 -23.74 3.68 -2.67
N HIS A 267 -22.78 2.79 -2.90
CA HIS A 267 -21.58 2.68 -2.05
C HIS A 267 -20.27 3.05 -2.78
N ILE A 268 -20.29 3.06 -4.11
CA ILE A 268 -19.24 3.55 -5.02
C ILE A 268 -19.85 4.80 -5.68
N SER A 269 -19.84 5.91 -4.94
CA SER A 269 -20.50 7.12 -5.38
C SER A 269 -19.74 8.36 -4.97
N LEU A 270 -19.77 9.34 -5.85
CA LEU A 270 -19.39 10.71 -5.55
C LEU A 270 -20.53 11.44 -4.82
N GLU A 271 -21.74 10.89 -4.75
CA GLU A 271 -22.87 11.51 -4.06
C GLU A 271 -22.76 11.34 -2.54
N GLY A 272 -22.66 12.48 -1.85
CA GLY A 272 -22.71 12.53 -0.40
C GLY A 272 -24.12 12.31 0.17
N PRO A 273 -24.25 12.10 1.50
CA PRO A 273 -25.54 11.86 2.16
C PRO A 273 -26.53 13.04 2.08
N ASP A 274 -26.06 14.22 1.68
CA ASP A 274 -26.86 15.42 1.44
C ASP A 274 -27.29 15.58 -0.04
N GLY A 275 -26.95 14.62 -0.90
CA GLY A 275 -27.26 14.64 -2.32
C GLY A 275 -26.33 15.51 -3.17
N ARG A 276 -25.23 16.03 -2.61
CA ARG A 276 -24.21 16.74 -3.39
C ARG A 276 -23.24 15.74 -4.03
N THR A 277 -22.98 15.90 -5.31
CA THR A 277 -21.95 15.14 -6.03
C THR A 277 -20.58 15.78 -5.81
N ALA A 278 -19.65 15.04 -5.21
CA ALA A 278 -18.25 15.39 -5.15
C ALA A 278 -17.70 15.59 -6.56
N GLN A 279 -16.99 16.68 -6.77
CA GLN A 279 -16.39 17.00 -8.06
C GLN A 279 -14.90 16.76 -7.98
N TRP A 280 -14.34 16.08 -8.98
CA TRP A 280 -12.89 16.03 -9.15
C TRP A 280 -12.34 17.46 -9.28
N LEU A 281 -11.25 17.73 -8.57
CA LEU A 281 -10.55 19.00 -8.68
C LEU A 281 -9.86 19.16 -10.03
N ARG A 282 -9.44 18.03 -10.62
CA ARG A 282 -8.74 17.96 -11.90
C ARG A 282 -9.67 17.51 -13.02
N ASP A 283 -9.68 18.27 -14.12
CA ASP A 283 -10.43 17.87 -15.32
C ASP A 283 -9.95 16.52 -15.88
N ARG A 284 -8.65 16.21 -15.78
CA ARG A 284 -8.12 14.93 -16.22
C ARG A 284 -8.67 13.77 -15.40
N ASP A 285 -8.72 13.88 -14.07
CA ASP A 285 -9.30 12.81 -13.24
C ASP A 285 -10.79 12.61 -13.55
N GLN A 286 -11.52 13.71 -13.81
CA GLN A 286 -12.91 13.61 -14.25
C GLN A 286 -13.02 12.88 -15.61
N GLN A 287 -12.13 13.17 -16.55
CA GLN A 287 -12.10 12.49 -17.85
C GLN A 287 -11.74 11.01 -17.72
N ASP A 288 -10.75 10.68 -16.87
CA ASP A 288 -10.35 9.32 -16.58
C ASP A 288 -11.53 8.56 -15.95
N TRP A 289 -12.23 9.18 -14.99
CA TRP A 289 -13.47 8.65 -14.39
C TRP A 289 -14.58 8.40 -15.42
N ASP A 290 -14.79 9.32 -16.34
CA ASP A 290 -15.80 9.21 -17.39
C ASP A 290 -15.44 8.11 -18.42
N GLN A 291 -14.14 7.87 -18.66
CA GLN A 291 -13.63 6.85 -19.59
C GLN A 291 -13.73 5.42 -19.06
N ILE A 292 -13.81 5.20 -17.74
CA ILE A 292 -13.95 3.85 -17.15
C ILE A 292 -15.13 3.08 -17.78
N ALA A 293 -16.22 3.79 -18.09
CA ALA A 293 -17.41 3.21 -18.71
C ALA A 293 -17.16 2.71 -20.14
N GLU A 294 -16.21 3.31 -20.86
CA GLU A 294 -15.90 3.00 -22.26
C GLU A 294 -14.92 1.84 -22.40
N GLU A 295 -14.04 1.64 -21.41
CA GLU A 295 -12.93 0.67 -21.48
C GLU A 295 -13.21 -0.69 -20.84
N ALA A 296 -14.22 -0.82 -19.98
CA ALA A 296 -14.49 -2.07 -19.27
C ALA A 296 -15.01 -3.19 -20.20
N ASP A 297 -14.40 -4.37 -20.16
CA ASP A 297 -14.84 -5.56 -20.91
C ASP A 297 -16.09 -6.20 -20.30
N SER A 298 -16.35 -5.95 -19.00
CA SER A 298 -17.55 -6.44 -18.31
C SER A 298 -18.18 -5.43 -17.35
N ARG A 299 -19.41 -5.70 -16.92
CA ARG A 299 -20.11 -4.84 -15.96
C ARG A 299 -19.52 -4.93 -14.56
N GLY A 300 -19.05 -6.10 -14.13
CA GLY A 300 -18.32 -6.24 -12.87
C GLY A 300 -16.95 -5.56 -12.92
N GLU A 301 -16.25 -5.60 -14.06
CA GLU A 301 -14.98 -4.89 -14.25
C GLU A 301 -15.16 -3.37 -14.14
N PHE A 302 -16.20 -2.82 -14.77
CA PHE A 302 -16.58 -1.41 -14.62
C PHE A 302 -16.67 -0.99 -13.14
N TRP A 303 -17.36 -1.78 -12.32
CA TRP A 303 -17.50 -1.48 -10.89
C TRP A 303 -16.21 -1.67 -10.10
N ARG A 304 -15.35 -2.64 -10.49
CA ARG A 304 -14.01 -2.79 -9.90
C ARG A 304 -13.13 -1.59 -10.21
N HIS A 305 -13.07 -1.14 -11.47
CA HIS A 305 -12.31 0.05 -11.86
C HIS A 305 -12.81 1.31 -11.14
N GLN A 306 -14.13 1.53 -11.07
CA GLN A 306 -14.68 2.67 -10.32
C GLN A 306 -14.34 2.60 -8.82
N ARG A 307 -14.44 1.41 -8.20
CA ARG A 307 -14.05 1.21 -6.80
C ARG A 307 -12.57 1.56 -6.60
N ASP A 308 -11.71 1.04 -7.46
CA ASP A 308 -10.26 1.20 -7.32
C ASP A 308 -9.86 2.67 -7.54
N GLU A 309 -10.39 3.33 -8.57
CA GLU A 309 -10.15 4.76 -8.81
C GLU A 309 -10.62 5.64 -7.64
N LEU A 310 -11.81 5.38 -7.07
CA LEU A 310 -12.26 6.12 -5.89
C LEU A 310 -11.43 5.77 -4.65
N TYR A 311 -11.03 4.51 -4.46
CA TYR A 311 -10.22 4.09 -3.31
C TYR A 311 -8.89 4.85 -3.30
N TRP A 312 -8.15 4.79 -4.41
CA TRP A 312 -6.88 5.49 -4.57
C TRP A 312 -7.04 7.02 -4.63
N GLY A 313 -8.21 7.51 -5.04
CA GLY A 313 -8.50 8.93 -5.04
C GLY A 313 -8.89 9.50 -3.68
N ARG A 314 -9.56 8.69 -2.85
CA ARG A 314 -10.16 9.11 -1.57
C ARG A 314 -9.13 9.20 -0.47
N VAL A 315 -8.28 8.20 -0.34
CA VAL A 315 -7.29 8.12 0.74
C VAL A 315 -5.91 8.14 0.13
N VAL A 316 -5.09 9.07 0.59
CA VAL A 316 -3.66 9.05 0.31
C VAL A 316 -2.91 9.19 1.60
N ASP A 317 -1.90 8.36 1.77
CA ASP A 317 -0.98 8.45 2.89
C ASP A 317 0.46 8.66 2.40
N TYR A 318 1.26 9.26 3.27
CA TYR A 318 2.69 9.46 3.04
C TYR A 318 3.41 9.63 4.38
N TRP A 319 4.71 9.34 4.37
CA TRP A 319 5.53 9.43 5.56
C TRP A 319 6.43 10.66 5.54
N ILE A 320 6.82 11.09 6.74
CA ILE A 320 7.76 12.18 6.97
C ILE A 320 8.76 11.74 8.06
N PRO A 321 10.07 12.00 7.87
CA PRO A 321 11.07 11.76 8.92
C PRO A 321 10.76 12.47 10.24
N ALA A 322 11.20 11.89 11.36
CA ALA A 322 10.95 12.43 12.71
C ALA A 322 11.54 13.82 13.00
N ASP A 323 12.47 14.31 12.18
CA ASP A 323 13.08 15.64 12.33
C ASP A 323 12.29 16.75 11.62
N SER A 324 11.31 16.41 10.78
CA SER A 324 10.39 17.40 10.22
C SER A 324 9.20 17.64 11.14
N LEU A 325 8.81 18.90 11.26
CA LEU A 325 7.69 19.37 12.09
C LEU A 325 6.68 20.18 11.27
N ARG A 326 6.71 19.97 9.95
CA ARG A 326 5.82 20.61 8.99
C ARG A 326 5.57 19.69 7.82
N SER A 327 4.40 19.83 7.23
CA SER A 327 4.06 19.25 5.93
C SER A 327 3.32 20.27 5.10
N ASP A 328 3.61 20.26 3.81
CA ASP A 328 2.76 20.88 2.82
C ASP A 328 1.59 19.94 2.54
N PHE A 329 0.41 20.48 2.22
CA PHE A 329 -0.62 19.61 1.67
C PHE A 329 -0.15 19.13 0.30
N TRP A 330 0.11 17.84 0.13
CA TRP A 330 0.53 17.35 -1.17
C TRP A 330 -0.66 17.36 -2.12
N TRP A 331 -0.44 17.91 -3.32
CA TRP A 331 -1.49 18.10 -4.32
C TRP A 331 -2.15 16.79 -4.75
N PHE A 332 -1.41 15.68 -4.70
CA PHE A 332 -1.95 14.36 -5.01
C PHE A 332 -2.94 13.84 -3.96
N GLY A 333 -2.87 14.37 -2.73
CA GLY A 333 -3.69 13.92 -1.60
C GLY A 333 -5.09 14.52 -1.60
N VAL A 334 -5.32 15.57 -2.40
CA VAL A 334 -6.60 16.28 -2.45
C VAL A 334 -7.08 16.25 -3.90
N ARG A 335 -8.05 15.38 -4.19
CA ARG A 335 -8.56 15.13 -5.54
C ARG A 335 -10.01 15.56 -5.75
N PHE A 336 -10.75 15.85 -4.70
CA PHE A 336 -12.17 16.19 -4.74
C PHE A 336 -12.43 17.55 -4.10
N THR A 337 -13.50 18.21 -4.53
CA THR A 337 -14.11 19.31 -3.76
C THR A 337 -14.89 18.71 -2.60
N GLY A 338 -14.62 19.15 -1.37
CA GLY A 338 -15.29 18.63 -0.17
C GLY A 338 -14.46 18.73 1.10
N ASP A 339 -14.97 18.15 2.18
CA ASP A 339 -14.25 18.03 3.45
C ASP A 339 -13.24 16.89 3.40
N TYR A 340 -12.07 17.15 3.96
CA TYR A 340 -11.03 16.17 4.18
C TYR A 340 -10.71 16.07 5.66
N ARG A 341 -10.50 14.83 6.12
CA ARG A 341 -9.88 14.53 7.38
C ARG A 341 -8.40 14.27 7.16
N ILE A 342 -7.57 15.05 7.84
CA ILE A 342 -6.12 14.85 7.88
C ILE A 342 -5.79 14.22 9.21
N THR A 343 -5.13 13.07 9.19
CA THR A 343 -4.67 12.37 10.38
C THR A 343 -3.15 12.35 10.40
N LEU A 344 -2.56 12.98 11.41
CA LEU A 344 -1.14 12.91 11.72
C LEU A 344 -0.92 11.78 12.73
N GLN A 345 -0.22 10.74 12.32
CA GLN A 345 0.20 9.65 13.19
C GLN A 345 1.67 9.80 13.56
N ALA A 346 1.97 9.93 14.85
CA ALA A 346 3.29 9.66 15.36
C ALA A 346 3.48 8.14 15.39
N ALA A 347 4.48 7.62 14.67
CA ALA A 347 4.71 6.18 14.52
C ALA A 347 5.89 5.71 15.37
N ASP A 348 5.78 4.54 15.99
CA ASP A 348 6.93 3.85 16.58
C ASP A 348 7.87 3.29 15.49
N THR A 349 9.03 2.79 15.89
CA THR A 349 10.01 2.23 14.94
C THR A 349 9.44 1.06 14.15
N ASN A 350 8.68 0.17 14.80
CA ASN A 350 8.18 -1.03 14.12
C ASN A 350 7.16 -0.67 13.04
N TYR A 351 6.21 0.21 13.36
CA TYR A 351 5.22 0.68 12.40
C TYR A 351 5.87 1.50 11.28
N PHE A 352 6.78 2.42 11.62
CA PHE A 352 7.41 3.29 10.64
C PHE A 352 8.31 2.54 9.66
N ASP A 353 9.14 1.63 10.13
CA ASP A 353 10.02 0.82 9.28
C ASP A 353 9.19 -0.10 8.36
N TYR A 354 8.15 -0.76 8.90
CA TYR A 354 7.24 -1.54 8.09
C TYR A 354 6.54 -0.68 7.03
N TYR A 355 5.99 0.47 7.43
CA TYR A 355 5.25 1.34 6.53
C TYR A 355 6.13 1.86 5.37
N THR A 356 7.34 2.33 5.70
CA THR A 356 8.28 2.89 4.71
C THR A 356 8.87 1.84 3.77
N THR A 357 8.92 0.57 4.17
CA THR A 357 9.48 -0.51 3.35
C THR A 357 8.42 -1.33 2.60
N ALA A 358 7.21 -1.47 3.15
CA ALA A 358 6.12 -2.24 2.54
C ALA A 358 5.30 -1.42 1.53
N PHE A 359 5.00 -0.14 1.82
CA PHE A 359 4.06 0.65 1.02
C PHE A 359 4.71 1.61 0.04
N ASN A 360 5.99 1.95 0.23
CA ASN A 360 6.61 3.03 -0.53
C ASN A 360 7.02 2.66 -1.96
N GLY A 361 6.63 1.47 -2.43
CA GLY A 361 6.64 1.09 -3.85
C GLY A 361 7.95 1.37 -4.60
N GLN A 362 9.08 1.51 -3.90
CA GLN A 362 10.34 1.90 -4.51
C GLN A 362 10.81 0.78 -5.42
N SER A 363 10.41 0.91 -6.69
CA SER A 363 10.87 0.08 -7.78
C SER A 363 12.32 0.49 -8.04
N GLY A 364 13.27 -0.30 -7.53
CA GLY A 364 14.69 0.01 -7.55
C GLY A 364 15.49 -1.02 -6.75
N ALA A 365 16.82 -0.90 -6.75
CA ALA A 365 17.72 -1.83 -6.04
C ALA A 365 17.44 -1.96 -4.53
N ASP A 366 16.69 -1.01 -3.97
CA ASP A 366 16.36 -0.91 -2.56
C ASP A 366 15.09 -1.74 -2.22
N GLY A 367 14.20 -1.96 -3.20
CA GLY A 367 12.97 -2.76 -3.06
C GLY A 367 13.20 -4.27 -2.92
N ASP A 368 14.37 -4.76 -3.30
CA ASP A 368 14.74 -6.17 -3.20
C ASP A 368 15.00 -6.62 -1.74
N SER A 369 15.15 -5.68 -0.80
CA SER A 369 15.45 -5.99 0.61
C SER A 369 14.26 -6.52 1.39
N GLY A 370 13.04 -6.34 0.86
CA GLY A 370 11.79 -6.69 1.52
C GLY A 370 11.48 -5.80 2.73
N PRO A 371 10.34 -6.03 3.40
CA PRO A 371 9.97 -5.26 4.57
C PRO A 371 10.90 -5.51 5.75
N ILE A 372 11.17 -4.47 6.55
CA ILE A 372 11.93 -4.60 7.79
C ILE A 372 10.97 -5.04 8.90
N PHE A 373 11.30 -6.15 9.56
CA PHE A 373 10.52 -6.72 10.66
C PHE A 373 11.30 -6.67 11.98
N HIS A 374 10.59 -6.29 13.05
CA HIS A 374 11.11 -6.27 14.42
C HIS A 374 10.45 -7.37 15.27
N VAL A 375 10.40 -8.58 14.71
CA VAL A 375 9.75 -9.76 15.30
C VAL A 375 10.75 -10.89 15.43
N ASP A 376 10.94 -11.38 16.65
CA ASP A 376 11.79 -12.54 16.93
C ASP A 376 11.01 -13.84 16.72
N GLY A 377 11.55 -14.78 15.95
CA GLY A 377 10.93 -16.10 15.72
C GLY A 377 9.73 -16.09 14.75
N GLY A 378 9.48 -14.98 14.07
CA GLY A 378 8.39 -14.83 13.10
C GLY A 378 8.68 -13.72 12.07
N LEU A 379 7.64 -13.34 11.34
CA LEU A 379 7.62 -12.23 10.38
C LEU A 379 6.47 -11.26 10.72
N GLY A 380 6.44 -10.13 10.03
CA GLY A 380 5.34 -9.16 10.11
C GLY A 380 5.59 -8.00 11.07
N VAL A 381 4.52 -7.34 11.48
CA VAL A 381 4.55 -6.08 12.21
C VAL A 381 3.72 -6.16 13.49
N PHE A 382 4.37 -5.80 14.59
CA PHE A 382 3.72 -5.47 15.86
C PHE A 382 4.15 -4.05 16.20
N GLY A 383 3.40 -3.07 15.69
CA GLY A 383 3.73 -1.65 15.77
C GLY A 383 2.74 -0.87 16.61
N SER A 384 2.99 0.42 16.77
CA SER A 384 2.07 1.33 17.43
C SER A 384 2.18 2.75 16.89
N TYR A 385 1.11 3.50 17.10
CA TYR A 385 1.07 4.91 16.76
C TYR A 385 0.13 5.65 17.71
N SER A 386 0.27 6.97 17.74
CA SER A 386 -0.72 7.88 18.30
C SER A 386 -1.12 8.89 17.26
N ALA A 387 -2.41 9.25 17.23
CA ALA A 387 -2.98 10.03 16.15
C ALA A 387 -3.58 11.35 16.66
N GLU A 388 -3.46 12.38 15.82
CA GLU A 388 -4.24 13.61 15.90
C GLU A 388 -4.86 13.90 14.54
N SER A 389 -6.13 14.31 14.53
CA SER A 389 -6.83 14.62 13.29
C SER A 389 -7.38 16.03 13.32
N PHE A 390 -7.42 16.65 12.14
CA PHE A 390 -8.10 17.93 11.89
C PHE A 390 -8.79 17.86 10.53
N THR A 391 -9.68 18.81 10.25
CA THR A 391 -10.39 18.89 8.98
C THR A 391 -9.95 20.08 8.16
N LEU A 392 -10.08 19.96 6.84
CA LEU A 392 -9.93 21.04 5.88
C LEU A 392 -10.99 20.94 4.80
N PHE A 393 -11.31 22.06 4.17
CA PHE A 393 -12.21 22.08 3.02
C PHE A 393 -11.41 22.32 1.74
N ALA A 394 -11.57 21.46 0.75
CA ALA A 394 -10.98 21.65 -0.57
C ALA A 394 -12.02 22.21 -1.54
N ARG A 395 -11.64 23.24 -2.31
CA ARG A 395 -12.48 23.79 -3.37
C ARG A 395 -11.71 24.06 -4.64
N ARG A 396 -12.36 23.78 -5.77
CA ARG A 396 -11.93 24.26 -7.07
C ARG A 396 -12.12 25.79 -7.17
N GLN A 397 -11.12 26.46 -7.72
CA GLN A 397 -11.13 27.88 -8.09
C GLN A 397 -10.96 27.94 -9.60
N ASP A 398 -12.03 28.28 -10.31
CA ASP A 398 -12.04 28.45 -11.76
C ASP A 398 -11.60 29.86 -12.18
#